data_AF-A0A6G8NK76-F1
#
_entry.id   AF-A0A6G8NK76-F1
#
_cell.length_a   1.000
_cell.length_b   1.000
_cell.length_c   1.000
_cell.angle_alpha   90.00
_cell.angle_beta   90.00
_cell.angle_gamma   90.00
#
_symmetry.space_group_name_H-M   'P 1'
#
loop_
_entity.id
_entity.type
_entity.pdbx_description
1 polymer ?
#
loop_
_entity_poly.entity_id
_entity_poly.type
_entity_poly.pdbx_seq_one_letter_code
_entity_poly.pdbx_strand_id
1 'polypeptide(L)'
;MLLTFVVAGVGAYFGAYLQEKGKGLATKEDVGQITEIVEQVKTDIGQQDWAKREWTNLRRVKLEEFLNHAHGVVRYVEATERSAGRGKLNDLHDPRAELQTLGELYFPELYEEQRQFLGAASIRIMNASYYSEELIKANGRADETRAAFGTYMERRDVGAIADGQTALRAAARALLLRIMPASGSAEA
;
A
#
# COMPACT_ATOMS: atom_id res chain seq x y z
N MET A 1 -2.17 25.46 2.57
CA MET A 1 -2.52 26.88 2.81
C MET A 1 -3.81 27.08 3.62
N LEU A 2 -4.51 26.02 4.06
CA LEU A 2 -5.70 26.10 4.95
C LEU A 2 -5.37 25.85 6.44
N LEU A 3 -4.24 25.21 6.73
CA LEU A 3 -3.82 24.83 8.10
C LEU A 3 -3.25 26.01 8.91
N THR A 4 -2.73 27.05 8.24
CA THR A 4 -2.17 28.25 8.88
C THR A 4 -3.24 29.23 9.37
N PHE A 5 -4.44 29.21 8.76
CA PHE A 5 -5.53 30.12 9.15
C PHE A 5 -6.24 29.69 10.44
N VAL A 6 -6.32 28.38 10.72
CA VAL A 6 -6.96 27.86 11.94
C VAL A 6 -6.10 28.13 13.18
N VAL A 7 -4.77 28.00 13.06
CA VAL A 7 -3.81 28.29 14.15
C VAL A 7 -3.72 29.79 14.45
N ALA A 8 -3.76 30.64 13.42
CA ALA A 8 -3.76 32.10 13.60
C ALA A 8 -5.08 32.62 14.21
N GLY A 9 -6.22 32.03 13.85
CA GLY A 9 -7.53 32.41 14.39
C GLY A 9 -7.69 32.12 15.88
N VAL A 10 -7.17 30.98 16.37
CA VAL A 10 -7.25 30.61 17.79
C VAL A 10 -6.30 31.44 18.65
N GLY A 11 -5.07 31.71 18.18
CA GLY A 11 -4.10 32.53 18.90
C GLY A 11 -4.53 33.99 19.05
N ALA A 12 -5.15 34.57 18.02
CA ALA A 12 -5.65 35.95 18.08
C ALA A 12 -6.88 36.11 18.99
N TYR A 13 -7.75 35.10 19.04
CA TYR A 13 -8.94 35.11 19.90
C TYR A 13 -8.58 34.88 21.37
N PHE A 14 -7.63 33.98 21.67
CA PHE A 14 -7.12 33.77 23.03
C PHE A 14 -6.25 34.93 23.53
N GLY A 15 -5.44 35.55 22.67
CA GLY A 15 -4.62 36.70 23.03
C GLY A 15 -5.46 37.92 23.46
N ALA A 16 -6.52 38.23 22.71
CA ALA A 16 -7.44 39.31 23.06
C ALA A 16 -8.25 39.02 24.33
N TYR A 17 -8.71 37.76 24.51
CA TYR A 17 -9.44 37.33 25.71
C TYR A 17 -8.58 37.33 26.99
N LEU A 18 -7.30 36.95 26.88
CA LEU A 18 -6.32 37.01 27.97
C LEU A 18 -5.91 38.45 28.30
N GLN A 19 -5.83 39.34 27.31
CA GLN A 19 -5.45 40.74 27.52
C GLN A 19 -6.58 41.55 28.18
N GLU A 20 -7.84 41.19 27.94
CA GLU A 20 -9.01 41.83 28.56
C GLU A 20 -9.25 41.36 30.01
N LYS A 21 -8.84 40.12 30.35
CA LYS A 21 -8.88 39.58 31.73
C LYS A 21 -7.60 39.75 32.54
N GLY A 22 -6.45 40.04 31.91
CA GLY A 22 -5.14 40.21 32.56
C GLY A 22 -4.97 41.50 33.38
N LYS A 23 -5.96 42.40 33.39
CA LYS A 23 -5.90 43.64 34.19
C LYS A 23 -6.26 43.45 35.67
N GLY A 24 -6.72 42.27 36.09
CA GLY A 24 -7.33 42.08 37.41
C GLY A 24 -6.58 41.22 38.42
N LEU A 25 -6.11 40.03 38.06
CA LEU A 25 -5.87 38.98 39.06
C LEU A 25 -4.77 38.02 38.62
N ALA A 26 -3.50 38.43 38.76
CA ALA A 26 -2.39 37.49 38.73
C ALA A 26 -2.29 36.81 40.11
N THR A 27 -3.17 35.83 40.33
CA THR A 27 -3.22 35.06 41.58
C THR A 27 -2.40 33.78 41.39
N LYS A 28 -1.59 33.40 42.39
CA LYS A 28 -0.62 32.28 42.35
C LYS A 28 -1.21 30.89 42.02
N GLU A 29 -2.53 30.78 41.89
CA GLU A 29 -3.29 29.58 41.54
C GLU A 29 -3.21 29.26 40.02
N ASP A 30 -3.02 30.28 39.17
CA ASP A 30 -2.97 30.12 37.71
C ASP A 30 -1.70 29.38 37.22
N VAL A 31 -0.60 29.42 37.98
CA VAL A 31 0.67 28.76 37.61
C VAL A 31 0.58 27.23 37.75
N GLY A 32 -0.21 26.74 38.71
CA GLY A 32 -0.47 25.30 38.87
C GLY A 32 -1.26 24.74 37.69
N GLN A 33 -2.33 25.45 37.28
CA GLN A 33 -3.14 25.07 36.12
C GLN A 33 -2.36 25.14 34.81
N ILE A 34 -1.48 26.12 34.62
CA ILE A 34 -0.59 26.18 33.44
C ILE A 34 0.36 24.98 33.41
N THR A 35 0.85 24.52 34.56
CA THR A 35 1.76 23.37 34.63
C THR A 35 1.04 22.06 34.30
N GLU A 36 -0.18 21.86 34.81
CA GLU A 36 -1.04 20.72 34.44
C GLU A 36 -1.39 20.71 32.95
N ILE A 37 -1.77 21.87 32.40
CA ILE A 37 -2.06 21.99 30.96
C ILE A 37 -0.81 21.69 30.13
N VAL A 38 0.38 22.14 30.55
CA VAL A 38 1.64 21.85 29.86
C VAL A 38 2.03 20.37 29.97
N GLU A 39 1.86 19.74 31.13
CA GLU A 39 2.08 18.31 31.33
C GLU A 39 1.11 17.46 30.49
N GLN A 40 -0.15 17.87 30.42
CA GLN A 40 -1.17 17.20 29.63
C GLN A 40 -0.94 17.39 28.13
N VAL A 41 -0.58 18.61 27.69
CA VAL A 41 -0.17 18.88 26.30
C VAL A 41 1.12 18.13 25.95
N LYS A 42 2.11 18.02 26.85
CA LYS A 42 3.31 17.18 26.64
C LYS A 42 2.96 15.69 26.54
N THR A 43 2.03 15.23 27.35
CA THR A 43 1.54 13.84 27.33
C THR A 43 0.79 13.54 26.04
N ASP A 44 -0.08 14.45 25.61
CA ASP A 44 -0.85 14.34 24.37
C ASP A 44 0.03 14.46 23.12
N ILE A 45 1.01 15.37 23.12
CA ILE A 45 2.03 15.47 22.06
C ILE A 45 2.91 14.22 22.04
N GLY A 46 3.34 13.73 23.21
CA GLY A 46 4.10 12.49 23.33
C GLY A 46 3.34 11.26 22.82
N GLN A 47 2.02 11.18 23.10
CA GLN A 47 1.15 10.14 22.59
C GLN A 47 0.89 10.27 21.08
N GLN A 48 0.70 11.48 20.56
CA GLN A 48 0.54 11.70 19.12
C GLN A 48 1.81 11.38 18.33
N ASP A 49 2.98 11.75 18.85
CA ASP A 49 4.27 11.41 18.23
C ASP A 49 4.55 9.91 18.32
N TRP A 50 4.17 9.26 19.42
CA TRP A 50 4.23 7.81 19.55
C TRP A 50 3.30 7.12 18.55
N ALA A 51 2.04 7.54 18.44
CA ALA A 51 1.07 6.96 17.50
C ALA A 51 1.50 7.14 16.03
N LYS A 52 2.08 8.29 15.67
CA LYS A 52 2.65 8.53 14.33
C LYS A 52 3.84 7.62 14.05
N ARG A 53 4.75 7.45 15.01
CA ARG A 53 5.90 6.55 14.88
C ARG A 53 5.45 5.10 14.75
N GLU A 54 4.50 4.68 15.57
CA GLU A 54 3.96 3.32 15.56
C GLU A 54 3.23 3.03 14.25
N TRP A 55 2.41 3.96 13.77
CA TRP A 55 1.77 3.85 12.45
C TRP A 55 2.79 3.76 11.32
N THR A 56 3.87 4.54 11.38
CA THR A 56 4.95 4.49 10.39
C THR A 56 5.68 3.15 10.42
N ASN A 57 5.98 2.62 11.61
CA ASN A 57 6.61 1.32 11.78
C ASN A 57 5.70 0.19 11.25
N LEU A 58 4.41 0.22 11.58
CA LEU A 58 3.43 -0.74 11.08
C LEU A 58 3.36 -0.71 9.55
N ARG A 59 3.27 0.48 8.96
CA ARG A 59 3.24 0.63 7.49
C ARG A 59 4.52 0.12 6.83
N ARG A 60 5.68 0.24 7.47
CA ARG A 60 6.93 -0.34 6.95
C ARG A 60 6.86 -1.86 6.90
N VAL A 61 6.43 -2.51 7.99
CA VAL A 61 6.29 -3.98 8.06
C VAL A 61 5.26 -4.46 7.04
N LYS A 62 4.11 -3.79 6.96
CA LYS A 62 3.05 -4.14 6.01
C LYS A 62 3.45 -3.93 4.56
N LEU A 63 4.38 -3.01 4.27
CA LEU A 63 4.86 -2.78 2.90
C LEU A 63 5.76 -3.93 2.43
N GLU A 64 6.55 -4.51 3.33
CA GLU A 64 7.32 -5.71 3.05
C GLU A 64 6.40 -6.92 2.77
N GLU A 65 5.38 -7.11 3.62
CA GLU A 65 4.35 -8.14 3.42
C GLU A 65 3.63 -7.95 2.07
N PHE A 66 3.22 -6.72 1.76
CA PHE A 66 2.61 -6.34 0.49
C PHE A 66 3.49 -6.73 -0.71
N LEU A 67 4.78 -6.39 -0.69
CA LEU A 67 5.71 -6.74 -1.77
C LEU A 67 5.94 -8.26 -1.87
N ASN A 68 5.93 -8.98 -0.75
CA ASN A 68 6.02 -10.44 -0.75
C ASN A 68 4.80 -11.09 -1.43
N HIS A 69 3.60 -10.58 -1.18
CA HIS A 69 2.39 -11.03 -1.89
C HIS A 69 2.44 -10.67 -3.37
N ALA A 70 2.92 -9.48 -3.74
CA ALA A 70 3.12 -9.11 -5.15
C ALA A 70 4.07 -10.07 -5.87
N HIS A 71 5.19 -10.47 -5.24
CA HIS A 71 6.05 -11.54 -5.75
C HIS A 71 5.34 -12.89 -5.82
N GLY A 72 4.48 -13.19 -4.84
CA GLY A 72 3.63 -14.37 -4.85
C GLY A 72 2.72 -14.44 -6.07
N VAL A 73 2.12 -13.32 -6.47
CA VAL A 73 1.21 -13.27 -7.64
C VAL A 73 1.94 -13.69 -8.91
N VAL A 74 3.17 -13.22 -9.12
CA VAL A 74 3.97 -13.62 -10.28
C VAL A 74 4.25 -15.13 -10.28
N ARG A 75 4.68 -15.68 -9.14
CA ARG A 75 4.89 -17.14 -9.01
C ARG A 75 3.62 -17.94 -9.27
N TYR A 76 2.47 -17.44 -8.79
CA TYR A 76 1.18 -18.06 -9.01
C TYR A 76 0.79 -18.06 -10.49
N VAL A 77 0.99 -16.95 -11.20
CA VAL A 77 0.77 -16.85 -12.65
C VAL A 77 1.67 -17.85 -13.39
N GLU A 78 2.96 -17.90 -13.08
CA GLU A 78 3.91 -18.84 -13.70
C GLU A 78 3.54 -20.31 -13.43
N ALA A 79 3.09 -20.63 -12.21
CA ALA A 79 2.60 -21.96 -11.88
C ALA A 79 1.31 -22.29 -12.64
N THR A 80 0.43 -21.32 -12.82
CA THR A 80 -0.80 -21.47 -13.62
C THR A 80 -0.47 -21.77 -15.08
N GLU A 81 0.45 -21.02 -15.69
CA GLU A 81 0.87 -21.29 -17.08
C GLU A 81 1.53 -22.66 -17.23
N ARG A 82 2.39 -23.07 -16.27
CA ARG A 82 3.01 -24.40 -16.28
C ARG A 82 2.01 -25.53 -16.11
N SER A 83 0.96 -25.34 -15.31
CA SER A 83 -0.11 -26.32 -15.14
C SER A 83 -1.01 -26.38 -16.37
N ALA A 84 -1.34 -25.22 -16.95
CA ALA A 84 -2.08 -25.12 -18.19
C ALA A 84 -1.38 -25.84 -19.34
N GLY A 85 -0.07 -25.68 -19.51
CA GLY A 85 0.71 -26.41 -20.52
C GLY A 85 0.68 -27.94 -20.40
N ARG A 86 0.16 -28.48 -19.30
CA ARG A 86 -0.05 -29.90 -19.05
C ARG A 86 -1.53 -30.30 -19.05
N GLY A 87 -2.44 -29.40 -19.45
CA GLY A 87 -3.88 -29.61 -19.37
C GLY A 87 -4.39 -29.79 -17.93
N LYS A 88 -3.74 -29.12 -16.97
CA LYS A 88 -4.12 -29.18 -15.54
C LYS A 88 -4.49 -27.81 -15.02
N LEU A 89 -5.31 -27.80 -13.98
CA LEU A 89 -5.56 -26.60 -13.18
C LEU A 89 -4.45 -26.41 -12.15
N ASN A 90 -4.22 -25.16 -11.76
CA ASN A 90 -3.30 -24.82 -10.68
C ASN A 90 -4.00 -24.99 -9.33
N ASP A 91 -3.31 -25.59 -8.37
CA ASP A 91 -3.78 -25.87 -7.00
C ASP A 91 -3.09 -25.00 -5.95
N LEU A 92 -2.14 -24.14 -6.35
CA LEU A 92 -1.49 -23.22 -5.43
C LEU A 92 -2.46 -22.18 -4.88
N HIS A 93 -2.14 -21.68 -3.68
CA HIS A 93 -2.84 -20.54 -3.09
C HIS A 93 -2.66 -19.27 -3.94
N ASP A 94 -3.77 -18.57 -4.22
CA ASP A 94 -3.78 -17.32 -4.99
C ASP A 94 -3.58 -16.11 -4.06
N PRO A 95 -2.42 -15.43 -4.11
CA PRO A 95 -2.10 -14.35 -3.17
C PRO A 95 -2.69 -12.98 -3.56
N ARG A 96 -3.51 -12.91 -4.62
CA ARG A 96 -4.09 -11.64 -5.10
C ARG A 96 -5.02 -10.98 -4.07
N ALA A 97 -5.77 -11.78 -3.31
CA ALA A 97 -6.72 -11.29 -2.32
C ALA A 97 -6.03 -10.63 -1.13
N GLU A 98 -4.95 -11.22 -0.63
CA GLU A 98 -4.12 -10.65 0.44
C GLU A 98 -3.42 -9.39 -0.02
N LEU A 99 -2.89 -9.39 -1.25
CA LEU A 99 -2.29 -8.21 -1.85
C LEU A 99 -3.30 -7.07 -1.87
N GLN A 100 -4.51 -7.31 -2.41
CA GLN A 100 -5.59 -6.34 -2.47
C GLN A 100 -5.93 -5.78 -1.09
N THR A 101 -6.13 -6.67 -0.11
CA THR A 101 -6.45 -6.29 1.28
C THR A 101 -5.38 -5.38 1.89
N LEU A 102 -4.10 -5.71 1.71
CA LEU A 102 -3.00 -4.88 2.22
C LEU A 102 -2.95 -3.51 1.54
N GLY A 103 -3.22 -3.46 0.23
CA GLY A 103 -3.30 -2.21 -0.53
C GLY A 103 -4.42 -1.29 -0.02
N GLU A 104 -5.63 -1.82 0.13
CA GLU A 104 -6.80 -1.06 0.57
C GLU A 104 -6.66 -0.54 2.01
N LEU A 105 -6.12 -1.37 2.92
CA LEU A 105 -6.04 -1.01 4.34
C LEU A 105 -4.84 -0.11 4.68
N TYR A 106 -3.69 -0.38 4.08
CA TYR A 106 -2.43 0.25 4.51
C TYR A 106 -1.79 1.14 3.45
N PHE A 107 -2.08 0.93 2.16
CA PHE A 107 -1.39 1.62 1.06
C PHE A 107 -2.34 2.11 -0.04
N PRO A 108 -3.35 2.93 0.29
CA PRO A 108 -4.23 3.52 -0.72
C PRO A 108 -3.44 4.33 -1.77
N GLU A 109 -2.24 4.80 -1.43
CA GLU A 109 -1.35 5.50 -2.37
C GLU A 109 -0.76 4.62 -3.47
N LEU A 110 -0.84 3.29 -3.35
CA LEU A 110 -0.36 2.32 -4.35
C LEU A 110 -1.49 1.70 -5.18
N TYR A 111 -2.72 2.19 -5.02
CA TYR A 111 -3.92 1.60 -5.62
C TYR A 111 -3.81 1.46 -7.14
N GLU A 112 -3.33 2.50 -7.83
CA GLU A 112 -3.28 2.52 -9.29
C GLU A 112 -2.27 1.48 -9.83
N GLU A 113 -1.06 1.45 -9.29
CA GLU A 113 -0.03 0.48 -9.68
C GLU A 113 -0.44 -0.95 -9.32
N GLN A 114 -1.06 -1.13 -8.15
CA GLN A 114 -1.60 -2.41 -7.72
C GLN A 114 -2.68 -2.90 -8.68
N ARG A 115 -3.64 -2.03 -9.04
CA ARG A 115 -4.75 -2.37 -9.94
C ARG A 115 -4.23 -2.79 -11.31
N GLN A 116 -3.26 -2.05 -11.86
CA GLN A 116 -2.66 -2.39 -13.16
C GLN A 116 -1.93 -3.74 -13.11
N PHE A 117 -1.12 -3.96 -12.07
CA PHE A 117 -0.42 -5.22 -11.86
C PHE A 117 -1.38 -6.42 -11.71
N LEU A 118 -2.41 -6.28 -10.87
CA LEU A 118 -3.43 -7.32 -10.66
C LEU A 118 -4.28 -7.57 -11.91
N GLY A 119 -4.57 -6.53 -12.69
CA GLY A 119 -5.25 -6.64 -13.98
C GLY A 119 -4.45 -7.47 -14.98
N ALA A 120 -3.17 -7.15 -15.14
CA ALA A 120 -2.25 -7.92 -16.00
C ALA A 120 -2.15 -9.39 -15.55
N ALA A 121 -2.02 -9.64 -14.24
CA ALA A 121 -2.01 -10.99 -13.69
C ALA A 121 -3.32 -11.75 -13.97
N SER A 122 -4.47 -11.08 -13.84
CA SER A 122 -5.78 -11.70 -14.06
C SER A 122 -5.98 -12.14 -15.51
N ILE A 123 -5.57 -11.31 -16.48
CA ILE A 123 -5.62 -11.65 -17.91
C ILE A 123 -4.77 -12.90 -18.19
N ARG A 124 -3.57 -12.97 -17.60
CA ARG A 124 -2.65 -14.10 -17.75
C ARG A 124 -3.21 -15.40 -17.19
N ILE A 125 -3.75 -15.35 -15.97
CA ILE A 125 -4.39 -16.50 -15.31
C ILE A 125 -5.56 -16.99 -16.15
N MET A 126 -6.43 -16.07 -16.58
CA MET A 126 -7.60 -16.40 -17.40
C MET A 126 -7.21 -17.07 -18.73
N ASN A 127 -6.24 -16.50 -19.46
CA ASN A 127 -5.76 -17.08 -20.72
C ASN A 127 -5.14 -18.47 -20.52
N ALA A 128 -4.40 -18.68 -19.43
CA ALA A 128 -3.85 -19.98 -19.09
C ALA A 128 -4.95 -21.01 -18.74
N SER A 129 -5.97 -20.61 -17.97
CA SER A 129 -7.11 -21.49 -17.66
C SER A 129 -7.86 -21.90 -18.92
N TYR A 130 -8.18 -20.96 -19.82
CA TYR A 130 -8.81 -21.28 -21.11
C TYR A 130 -7.95 -22.23 -21.94
N TYR A 131 -6.65 -21.99 -22.01
CA TYR A 131 -5.74 -22.89 -22.72
C TYR A 131 -5.77 -24.31 -22.13
N SER A 132 -5.78 -24.43 -20.81
CA SER A 132 -5.90 -25.73 -20.12
C SER A 132 -7.18 -26.47 -20.50
N GLU A 133 -8.33 -25.76 -20.52
CA GLU A 133 -9.61 -26.33 -20.94
C GLU A 133 -9.60 -26.79 -22.40
N GLU A 134 -9.01 -26.00 -23.30
CA GLU A 134 -8.91 -26.38 -24.71
C GLU A 134 -8.01 -27.61 -24.91
N LEU A 135 -6.94 -27.75 -24.13
CA LEU A 135 -6.13 -28.97 -24.14
C LEU A 135 -6.90 -30.20 -23.64
N ILE A 136 -7.73 -30.02 -22.60
CA ILE A 136 -8.58 -31.09 -22.08
C ILE A 136 -9.61 -31.51 -23.16
N LYS A 137 -10.25 -30.55 -23.84
CA LYS A 137 -11.21 -30.80 -24.93
C LYS A 137 -10.57 -31.43 -26.16
N ALA A 138 -9.35 -31.03 -26.50
CA ALA A 138 -8.59 -31.61 -27.59
C ALA A 138 -8.34 -33.11 -27.34
N ASN A 139 -8.24 -33.53 -26.08
CA ASN A 139 -8.09 -34.93 -25.67
C ASN A 139 -6.96 -35.64 -26.43
N GLY A 140 -5.81 -34.96 -26.56
CA GLY A 140 -4.62 -35.48 -27.27
C GLY A 140 -4.65 -35.38 -28.80
N ARG A 141 -5.70 -34.81 -29.41
CA ARG A 141 -5.73 -34.58 -30.86
C ARG A 141 -4.73 -33.48 -31.24
N ALA A 142 -3.77 -33.86 -32.09
CA ALA A 142 -2.59 -33.04 -32.39
C ALA A 142 -2.93 -31.69 -33.04
N ASP A 143 -3.87 -31.66 -33.98
CA ASP A 143 -4.22 -30.43 -34.70
C ASP A 143 -4.95 -29.42 -33.81
N GLU A 144 -5.85 -29.91 -32.94
CA GLU A 144 -6.55 -29.05 -31.98
C GLU A 144 -5.63 -28.56 -30.86
N THR A 145 -4.73 -29.42 -30.41
CA THR A 145 -3.68 -29.03 -29.44
C THR A 145 -2.80 -27.92 -30.02
N ARG A 146 -2.41 -28.03 -31.30
CA ARG A 146 -1.62 -27.02 -32.00
C ARG A 146 -2.40 -25.71 -32.17
N ALA A 147 -3.68 -25.78 -32.53
CA ALA A 147 -4.54 -24.61 -32.65
C ALA A 147 -4.71 -23.89 -31.30
N ALA A 148 -5.00 -24.63 -30.23
CA ALA A 148 -5.13 -24.10 -28.88
C ALA A 148 -3.84 -23.40 -28.41
N PHE A 149 -2.69 -24.01 -28.68
CA PHE A 149 -1.39 -23.40 -28.38
C PHE A 149 -1.15 -22.11 -29.17
N GLY A 150 -1.49 -22.08 -30.46
CA GLY A 150 -1.38 -20.88 -31.29
C GLY A 150 -2.20 -19.71 -30.73
N THR A 151 -3.48 -19.95 -30.43
CA THR A 151 -4.36 -18.93 -29.84
C THR A 151 -3.86 -18.46 -28.47
N TYR A 152 -3.34 -19.38 -27.63
CA TYR A 152 -2.76 -19.01 -26.35
C TYR A 152 -1.55 -18.09 -26.52
N MET A 153 -0.64 -18.41 -27.45
CA MET A 153 0.56 -17.61 -27.71
C MET A 153 0.24 -16.22 -28.28
N GLU A 154 -0.76 -16.10 -29.15
CA GLU A 154 -1.22 -14.80 -29.67
C GLU A 154 -1.77 -13.88 -28.57
N ARG A 155 -2.41 -14.45 -27.55
CA ARG A 155 -2.97 -13.70 -26.41
C ARG A 155 -1.98 -13.51 -25.26
N ARG A 156 -0.81 -14.13 -25.34
CA ARG A 156 0.17 -14.12 -24.25
C ARG A 156 1.00 -12.85 -24.30
N ASP A 157 0.55 -11.84 -23.55
CA ASP A 157 1.42 -10.70 -23.23
C ASP A 157 2.44 -11.13 -22.16
N VAL A 158 3.72 -11.15 -22.53
CA VAL A 158 4.81 -11.55 -21.62
C VAL A 158 5.32 -10.35 -20.80
N GLY A 159 5.16 -9.13 -21.30
CA GLY A 159 5.71 -7.91 -20.71
C GLY A 159 4.83 -7.30 -19.63
N ALA A 160 3.51 -7.28 -19.83
CA ALA A 160 2.59 -6.50 -19.00
C ALA A 160 2.67 -6.81 -17.49
N ILE A 161 2.85 -8.08 -17.10
CA ILE A 161 2.96 -8.43 -15.67
C ILE A 161 4.31 -7.99 -15.08
N ALA A 162 5.40 -8.08 -15.85
CA ALA A 162 6.73 -7.69 -15.41
C ALA A 162 6.85 -6.16 -15.31
N ASP A 163 6.25 -5.45 -16.27
CA ASP A 163 6.14 -3.99 -16.27
C ASP A 163 5.31 -3.51 -15.08
N GLY A 164 4.13 -4.12 -14.87
CA GLY A 164 3.27 -3.82 -13.72
C GLY A 164 3.95 -4.09 -12.38
N GLN A 165 4.68 -5.20 -12.25
CA GLN A 165 5.45 -5.52 -11.05
C GLN A 165 6.57 -4.49 -10.81
N THR A 166 7.25 -4.07 -11.87
CA THR A 166 8.32 -3.07 -11.81
C THR A 166 7.77 -1.72 -11.37
N ALA A 167 6.64 -1.29 -11.96
CA ALA A 167 5.95 -0.06 -11.59
C ALA A 167 5.51 -0.08 -10.12
N LEU A 168 4.88 -1.18 -9.67
CA LEU A 168 4.43 -1.33 -8.28
C LEU A 168 5.61 -1.29 -7.28
N ARG A 169 6.72 -1.94 -7.61
CA ARG A 169 7.94 -1.89 -6.78
C ARG A 169 8.55 -0.50 -6.73
N ALA A 170 8.54 0.24 -7.85
CA ALA A 170 9.03 1.61 -7.90
C ALA A 170 8.16 2.54 -7.04
N ALA A 171 6.84 2.43 -7.14
CA ALA A 171 5.90 3.19 -6.32
C ALA A 171 6.02 2.86 -4.83
N ALA A 172 6.12 1.57 -4.47
CA ALA A 172 6.35 1.13 -3.10
C ALA A 172 7.66 1.70 -2.53
N ARG A 173 8.74 1.73 -3.32
CA ARG A 173 10.01 2.34 -2.92
C ARG A 173 9.88 3.84 -2.70
N ALA A 174 9.20 4.54 -3.60
CA ALA A 174 8.95 5.98 -3.45
C ALA A 174 8.13 6.27 -2.19
N LEU A 175 7.11 5.43 -1.91
CA LEU A 175 6.31 5.52 -0.70
C LEU A 175 7.16 5.31 0.56
N LEU A 176 8.03 4.30 0.56
CA LEU A 176 8.93 4.02 1.68
C LEU A 176 9.83 5.23 1.99
N LEU A 177 10.40 5.86 0.97
CA LEU A 177 11.23 7.06 1.12
C LEU A 177 10.45 8.27 1.64
N ARG A 178 9.13 8.34 1.37
CA ARG A 178 8.26 9.41 1.88
C ARG A 178 7.88 9.20 3.34
N ILE A 179 7.65 7.96 3.76
CA ILE A 179 7.24 7.64 5.14
C ILE A 179 8.43 7.46 6.09
N MET A 180 9.64 7.21 5.57
CA MET A 180 10.88 7.27 6.35
C MET A 180 11.52 8.66 6.23
N PRO A 181 11.51 9.51 7.26
CA PRO A 181 12.45 10.63 7.27
C PRO A 181 13.86 10.01 7.29
N ALA A 182 14.73 10.45 6.38
CA ALA A 182 16.08 9.93 6.27
C ALA A 182 16.76 9.91 7.65
N SER A 183 17.01 8.71 8.17
CA SER A 183 17.88 8.53 9.33
C SER A 183 19.31 8.84 8.87
N GLY A 184 19.70 10.11 8.88
CA GLY A 184 21.06 10.50 8.49
C GLY A 184 21.22 11.87 7.85
N SER A 185 20.75 12.93 8.51
CA SER A 185 21.44 14.23 8.47
C SER A 185 21.49 14.79 9.89
N ALA A 186 22.09 14.01 10.79
CA ALA A 186 22.69 14.58 11.99
C ALA A 186 24.01 15.23 11.54
N GLU A 187 24.04 16.55 11.64
CA GLU A 187 25.21 17.38 11.94
C GLU A 187 26.52 17.05 11.20
N ALA A 188 26.84 17.90 10.24
CA ALA A 188 28.21 18.36 9.98
C ALA A 188 28.18 19.89 9.85
#